data_AF-X1UX95-F1
#
_entry.id   AF-X1UX95-F1
#
_cell.length_a   1.000
_cell.length_b   1.000
_cell.length_c   1.000
_cell.angle_alpha   90.00
_cell.angle_beta   90.00
_cell.angle_gamma   90.00
#
_symmetry.space_group_name_H-M   'P 1'
#
loop_
_entity.id
_entity.type
_entity.pdbx_description
1 polymer ?
#
loop_
_entity_poly.entity_id
_entity_poly.type
_entity_poly.pdbx_seq_one_letter_code
_entity_poly.pdbx_strand_id
1 'polypeptide(L)'
;CGNVDVPGGNLLYYRTYRDALFWHIYDMDKGIMGPAAVEAKRIGAKEYPFMHKGRVCDIPGTIRAMGRGEVRGLWCVCDNLIVAEIGNREIWDVMKNKLDFTFVSDFFMTPTAELADIVLPAAFYQEIDLLAGAFGYPSNYIIATPKLVEPLGKCKDDREVAIELARRMGMDVTPWHSVKDWLDWRLKYLGITYDELYQKVGSRITLPLMSLDIPCITGLT
;
A
#
# COMPACT_ATOMS: atom_id res chain seq x y z
N CYS A 1 12.49 -8.66 13.50
CA CYS A 1 12.73 -9.15 12.12
C CYS A 1 14.24 -9.16 11.85
N GLY A 2 14.88 -10.34 11.96
CA GLY A 2 16.34 -10.50 11.79
C GLY A 2 16.73 -11.78 11.06
N ASN A 3 15.75 -12.45 10.43
CA ASN A 3 15.94 -13.66 9.65
C ASN A 3 15.87 -13.34 8.16
N VAL A 4 16.50 -12.28 7.70
CA VAL A 4 16.68 -12.01 6.27
C VAL A 4 18.18 -12.18 6.01
N ASP A 5 18.55 -13.00 5.02
CA ASP A 5 19.93 -13.26 4.57
C ASP A 5 20.88 -14.02 5.53
N VAL A 6 20.34 -14.78 6.49
CA VAL A 6 21.12 -15.78 7.26
C VAL A 6 20.78 -17.20 6.81
N PRO A 7 21.71 -18.18 6.88
CA PRO A 7 21.39 -19.58 6.63
C PRO A 7 20.23 -20.06 7.52
N GLY A 8 19.13 -20.50 6.92
CA GLY A 8 17.89 -20.89 7.61
C GLY A 8 16.90 -19.73 7.87
N GLY A 9 17.21 -18.52 7.42
CA GLY A 9 16.29 -17.37 7.43
C GLY A 9 15.38 -17.31 6.19
N ASN A 10 14.49 -16.31 6.16
CA ASN A 10 13.66 -15.99 5.01
C ASN A 10 14.55 -15.50 3.85
N LEU A 11 14.46 -16.18 2.71
CA LEU A 11 15.12 -15.78 1.47
C LEU A 11 14.24 -14.77 0.72
N LEU A 12 14.74 -13.55 0.54
CA LEU A 12 14.12 -12.53 -0.33
C LEU A 12 14.94 -12.43 -1.63
N TYR A 13 15.02 -13.51 -2.40
CA TYR A 13 15.77 -13.52 -3.66
C TYR A 13 14.83 -13.64 -4.86
N TYR A 14 14.94 -12.68 -5.80
CA TYR A 14 14.22 -12.70 -7.07
C TYR A 14 15.19 -12.49 -8.22
N ARG A 15 15.07 -13.30 -9.29
CA ARG A 15 15.89 -13.18 -10.51
C ARG A 15 15.34 -12.15 -11.49
N THR A 16 14.02 -11.91 -11.48
CA THR A 16 13.38 -10.87 -12.30
C THR A 16 12.31 -10.12 -11.51
N TYR A 17 11.93 -8.93 -11.99
CA TYR A 17 10.79 -8.17 -11.49
C TYR A 17 9.50 -9.00 -11.50
N ARG A 18 9.31 -9.80 -12.56
CA ARG A 18 8.20 -10.75 -12.69
C ARG A 18 8.23 -11.78 -11.56
N ASP A 19 9.42 -12.21 -11.16
CA ASP A 19 9.60 -13.19 -10.10
C ASP A 19 9.30 -12.64 -8.70
N ALA A 20 9.52 -11.33 -8.50
CA ALA A 20 9.22 -10.62 -7.24
C ALA A 20 7.72 -10.37 -7.03
N LEU A 21 6.95 -10.18 -8.12
CA LEU A 21 5.49 -10.02 -8.06
C LEU A 21 4.78 -11.25 -7.46
N PHE A 22 5.44 -12.43 -7.46
CA PHE A 22 4.83 -13.70 -7.09
C PHE A 22 4.66 -13.93 -5.59
N TRP A 23 5.19 -13.06 -4.72
CA TRP A 23 5.29 -13.38 -3.30
C TRP A 23 4.33 -12.64 -2.40
N HIS A 24 3.85 -11.46 -2.79
CA HIS A 24 2.86 -10.77 -1.98
C HIS A 24 1.99 -9.85 -2.80
N ILE A 25 0.72 -9.80 -2.42
CA ILE A 25 -0.22 -8.82 -2.91
C ILE A 25 0.23 -7.35 -2.63
N TYR A 26 1.20 -7.12 -1.74
CA TYR A 26 1.76 -5.80 -1.47
C TYR A 26 3.03 -5.50 -2.27
N ASP A 27 3.45 -6.44 -3.11
CA ASP A 27 4.66 -6.33 -3.90
C ASP A 27 4.35 -6.05 -5.38
N MET A 28 3.05 -6.08 -5.72
CA MET A 28 2.58 -5.93 -7.10
C MET A 28 2.74 -4.50 -7.64
N ASP A 29 2.96 -3.53 -6.77
CA ASP A 29 3.28 -2.14 -7.08
C ASP A 29 4.75 -1.79 -6.82
N LYS A 30 5.55 -2.70 -6.25
CA LYS A 30 6.98 -2.49 -5.98
C LYS A 30 7.74 -2.45 -7.30
N GLY A 31 7.88 -1.26 -7.88
CA GLY A 31 8.58 -0.94 -9.13
C GLY A 31 7.90 0.11 -9.98
N ILE A 32 6.66 0.47 -9.63
CA ILE A 32 6.17 1.80 -9.96
C ILE A 32 7.05 2.78 -9.18
N MET A 33 7.78 3.65 -9.85
CA MET A 33 8.52 4.73 -9.20
C MET A 33 7.87 6.05 -9.59
N GLY A 34 7.72 6.95 -8.62
CA GLY A 34 7.42 8.33 -8.95
C GLY A 34 8.57 8.96 -9.75
N PRO A 35 8.39 10.19 -10.24
CA PRO A 35 9.49 10.94 -10.84
C PRO A 35 10.72 10.95 -9.92
N ALA A 36 11.92 10.75 -10.47
CA ALA A 36 13.14 10.61 -9.68
C ALA A 36 13.38 11.79 -8.71
N ALA A 37 12.97 13.00 -9.12
CA ALA A 37 13.05 14.20 -8.27
C ALA A 37 12.12 14.15 -7.05
N VAL A 38 10.99 13.42 -7.12
CA VAL A 38 10.09 13.17 -5.99
C VAL A 38 10.66 12.07 -5.11
N GLU A 39 11.11 10.97 -5.70
CA GLU A 39 11.70 9.85 -4.94
C GLU A 39 12.97 10.27 -4.18
N ALA A 40 13.76 11.19 -4.73
CA ALA A 40 14.93 11.74 -4.05
C ALA A 40 14.61 12.53 -2.77
N LYS A 41 13.35 12.97 -2.59
CA LYS A 41 12.87 13.68 -1.40
C LYS A 41 12.29 12.75 -0.33
N ARG A 42 12.23 11.44 -0.59
CA ARG A 42 11.68 10.46 0.35
C ARG A 42 12.50 10.45 1.64
N ILE A 43 11.87 10.85 2.74
CA ILE A 43 12.48 10.90 4.08
C ILE A 43 12.92 9.49 4.48
N GLY A 44 14.16 9.35 4.97
CA GLY A 44 14.76 8.08 5.39
C GLY A 44 15.38 7.25 4.27
N ALA A 45 15.21 7.62 3.00
CA ALA A 45 15.65 6.80 1.87
C ALA A 45 17.16 6.57 1.79
N LYS A 46 17.97 7.50 2.31
CA LYS A 46 19.43 7.37 2.36
C LYS A 46 19.88 6.49 3.52
N GLU A 47 19.19 6.61 4.65
CA GLU A 47 19.48 5.93 5.91
C GLU A 47 19.00 4.47 5.89
N TYR A 48 17.82 4.22 5.30
CA TYR A 48 17.16 2.91 5.25
C TYR A 48 16.84 2.46 3.82
N PRO A 49 17.84 2.34 2.93
CA PRO A 49 17.62 2.13 1.50
C PRO A 49 16.83 0.84 1.19
N PHE A 50 16.94 -0.20 2.01
CA PHE A 50 16.18 -1.44 1.84
C PHE A 50 14.68 -1.25 2.11
N MET A 51 14.33 -0.57 3.20
CA MET A 51 12.94 -0.27 3.56
C MET A 51 12.26 0.57 2.48
N HIS A 52 12.98 1.59 1.99
CA HIS A 52 12.46 2.50 0.98
C HIS A 52 12.38 1.88 -0.43
N LYS A 53 13.26 0.94 -0.79
CA LYS A 53 13.09 0.10 -1.99
C LYS A 53 11.80 -0.72 -1.93
N GLY A 54 11.38 -1.15 -0.74
CA GLY A 54 10.09 -1.80 -0.51
C GLY A 54 8.89 -0.84 -0.41
N ARG A 55 9.10 0.46 -0.65
CA ARG A 55 8.12 1.55 -0.50
C ARG A 55 7.50 1.70 0.89
N VAL A 56 8.17 1.17 1.90
CA VAL A 56 7.85 1.38 3.30
C VAL A 56 8.51 2.68 3.77
N CYS A 57 7.92 3.33 4.77
CA CYS A 57 8.51 4.50 5.42
C CYS A 57 9.08 4.14 6.81
N ASP A 58 10.14 4.84 7.22
CA ASP A 58 10.55 4.88 8.62
C ASP A 58 9.56 5.78 9.37
N ILE A 59 8.58 5.17 10.06
CA ILE A 59 7.52 5.90 10.76
C ILE A 59 8.10 6.86 11.81
N PRO A 60 9.01 6.43 12.72
CA PRO A 60 9.70 7.36 13.63
C PRO A 60 10.43 8.50 12.92
N GLY A 61 11.12 8.24 11.81
CA GLY A 61 11.78 9.27 11.01
C GLY A 61 10.81 10.28 10.41
N THR A 62 9.66 9.79 9.95
CA THR A 62 8.57 10.61 9.41
C THR A 62 7.96 11.50 10.49
N ILE A 63 7.67 10.96 11.68
CA ILE A 63 7.17 11.72 12.83
C ILE A 63 8.16 12.83 13.23
N ARG A 64 9.45 12.53 13.30
CA ARG A 64 10.48 13.55 13.57
C ARG A 64 10.54 14.62 12.48
N ALA A 65 10.38 14.24 11.21
CA ALA A 65 10.35 15.20 10.10
C ALA A 65 9.12 16.11 10.16
N MET A 66 7.96 15.58 10.56
CA MET A 66 6.77 16.38 10.88
C MET A 66 7.07 17.35 12.04
N GLY A 67 7.73 16.88 13.11
CA GLY A 67 8.14 17.73 14.24
C GLY A 67 9.09 18.88 13.86
N ARG A 68 9.96 18.65 12.86
CA ARG A 68 10.86 19.68 12.28
C ARG A 68 10.18 20.58 11.25
N GLY A 69 8.93 20.30 10.88
CA GLY A 69 8.19 21.06 9.86
C GLY A 69 8.59 20.75 8.42
N GLU A 70 9.31 19.66 8.16
CA GLU A 70 9.65 19.18 6.82
C GLU A 70 8.44 18.50 6.15
N VAL A 71 7.57 17.90 6.95
CA VAL A 71 6.26 17.38 6.54
C VAL A 71 5.19 18.24 7.19
N ARG A 72 4.28 18.77 6.37
CA ARG A 72 3.23 19.70 6.80
C ARG A 72 1.82 19.21 6.52
N GLY A 73 1.68 18.14 5.74
CA GLY A 73 0.40 17.49 5.45
C GLY A 73 0.46 16.00 5.77
N LEU A 74 -0.63 15.45 6.29
CA LEU A 74 -0.76 14.02 6.55
C LEU A 74 -2.11 13.50 6.05
N TRP A 75 -2.07 12.45 5.24
CA TRP A 75 -3.21 11.55 5.06
C TRP A 75 -2.93 10.26 5.83
N CYS A 76 -3.69 10.02 6.91
CA CYS A 76 -3.57 8.80 7.70
C CYS A 76 -4.73 7.86 7.33
N VAL A 77 -4.42 6.63 6.92
CA VAL A 77 -5.41 5.67 6.41
C VAL A 77 -5.37 4.42 7.26
N CYS A 78 -6.50 4.04 7.84
CA CYS A 78 -6.67 2.81 8.60
C CYS A 78 -5.61 2.63 9.71
N ASP A 79 -5.20 3.71 10.37
CA ASP A 79 -4.20 3.68 11.43
C ASP A 79 -4.54 4.64 12.57
N ASN A 80 -4.22 4.21 13.79
CA ASN A 80 -4.35 5.00 15.00
C ASN A 80 -2.95 5.38 15.50
N LEU A 81 -2.27 6.23 14.71
CA LEU A 81 -0.87 6.62 14.89
C LEU A 81 -0.49 6.97 16.33
N ILE A 82 -1.35 7.69 17.07
CA ILE A 82 -1.06 8.10 18.46
C ILE A 82 -0.93 6.90 19.40
N VAL A 83 -1.64 5.80 19.14
CA VAL A 83 -1.71 4.62 20.01
C VAL A 83 -0.86 3.47 19.49
N ALA A 84 -0.81 3.30 18.16
CA ALA A 84 -0.13 2.18 17.51
C ALA A 84 1.39 2.32 17.48
N GLU A 85 1.90 3.56 17.45
CA GLU A 85 3.32 3.85 17.32
C GLU A 85 4.00 4.20 18.64
N ILE A 86 5.33 4.07 18.64
CA ILE A 86 6.16 4.43 19.79
C ILE A 86 6.22 5.96 19.92
N GLY A 87 6.01 6.48 21.13
CA GLY A 87 6.14 7.91 21.41
C GLY A 87 4.82 8.68 21.32
N ASN A 88 3.74 8.11 21.88
CA ASN A 88 2.36 8.63 21.83
C ASN A 88 2.26 10.14 22.13
N ARG A 89 3.01 10.65 23.12
CA ARG A 89 3.02 12.07 23.46
C ARG A 89 3.64 12.95 22.38
N GLU A 90 4.77 12.52 21.82
CA GLU A 90 5.42 13.23 20.70
C GLU A 90 4.49 13.27 19.49
N ILE A 91 3.88 12.14 19.16
CA ILE A 91 2.94 12.04 18.03
C ILE A 91 1.74 12.95 18.24
N TRP A 92 1.15 12.93 19.45
CA TRP A 92 0.06 13.84 19.80
C TRP A 92 0.46 15.31 19.66
N ASP A 93 1.63 15.70 20.17
CA ASP A 93 2.14 17.07 20.09
C ASP A 93 2.40 17.50 18.63
N VAL A 94 2.94 16.61 17.80
CA VAL A 94 3.21 16.85 16.38
C VAL A 94 1.91 16.97 15.58
N MET A 95 1.00 16.01 15.72
CA MET A 95 -0.30 16.01 15.04
C MET A 95 -1.07 17.30 15.34
N LYS A 96 -1.09 17.72 16.61
CA LYS A 96 -1.86 18.87 17.06
C LYS A 96 -1.25 20.22 16.67
N ASN A 97 0.08 20.34 16.62
CA ASN A 97 0.74 21.64 16.59
C ASN A 97 1.69 21.88 15.41
N LYS A 98 2.01 20.86 14.60
CA LYS A 98 3.08 20.96 13.58
C LYS A 98 2.60 20.78 12.14
N LEU A 99 1.49 20.10 11.95
CA LEU A 99 0.90 19.89 10.63
C LEU A 99 -0.04 21.05 10.30
N ASP A 100 -0.02 21.46 9.03
CA ASP A 100 -0.88 22.51 8.50
C ASP A 100 -2.24 21.96 8.05
N PHE A 101 -2.26 20.67 7.69
CA PHE A 101 -3.48 19.99 7.27
C PHE A 101 -3.38 18.48 7.47
N THR A 102 -4.42 17.89 8.03
CA THR A 102 -4.51 16.48 8.33
C THR A 102 -5.89 15.95 7.95
N PHE A 103 -5.90 14.80 7.27
CA PHE A 103 -7.13 14.08 7.08
C PHE A 103 -6.92 12.60 7.36
N VAL A 104 -7.91 12.01 8.01
CA VAL A 104 -7.88 10.64 8.51
C VAL A 104 -9.00 9.87 7.86
N SER A 105 -8.70 8.69 7.31
CA SER A 105 -9.70 7.74 6.84
C SER A 105 -9.79 6.57 7.82
N ASP A 106 -10.94 6.43 8.47
CA ASP A 106 -11.15 5.49 9.57
C ASP A 106 -12.63 5.06 9.64
N PHE A 107 -12.88 3.94 10.31
CA PHE A 107 -14.23 3.45 10.62
C PHE A 107 -14.81 4.13 11.86
N PHE A 108 -13.94 4.55 12.78
CA PHE A 108 -14.33 5.12 14.06
C PHE A 108 -13.61 6.44 14.32
N MET A 109 -14.16 7.23 15.22
CA MET A 109 -13.47 8.41 15.73
C MET A 109 -12.36 7.97 16.70
N THR A 110 -11.20 7.60 16.17
CA THR A 110 -10.01 7.24 16.94
C THR A 110 -9.31 8.46 17.52
N PRO A 111 -8.43 8.33 18.53
CA PRO A 111 -7.65 9.46 19.05
C PRO A 111 -6.88 10.23 17.97
N THR A 112 -6.38 9.52 16.94
CA THR A 112 -5.76 10.16 15.76
C THR A 112 -6.80 10.93 14.94
N ALA A 113 -7.97 10.37 14.69
CA ALA A 113 -9.06 11.03 13.97
C ALA A 113 -9.62 12.25 14.72
N GLU A 114 -9.65 12.24 16.05
CA GLU A 114 -10.09 13.38 16.87
C GLU A 114 -9.21 14.62 16.72
N LEU A 115 -7.95 14.44 16.32
CA LEU A 115 -7.02 15.54 16.03
C LEU A 115 -7.01 15.98 14.56
N ALA A 116 -7.73 15.28 13.69
CA ALA A 116 -7.70 15.55 12.26
C ALA A 116 -8.56 16.77 11.88
N ASP A 117 -8.16 17.50 10.84
CA ASP A 117 -8.97 18.58 10.27
C ASP A 117 -10.20 18.02 9.53
N ILE A 118 -10.04 16.85 8.90
CA ILE A 118 -11.11 16.14 8.20
C ILE A 118 -11.05 14.65 8.54
N VAL A 119 -12.21 14.07 8.86
CA VAL A 119 -12.38 12.62 8.95
C VAL A 119 -13.20 12.14 7.76
N LEU A 120 -12.63 11.24 6.96
CA LEU A 120 -13.28 10.57 5.85
C LEU A 120 -13.80 9.22 6.33
N PRO A 121 -15.11 8.91 6.16
CA PRO A 121 -15.63 7.60 6.51
C PRO A 121 -15.11 6.54 5.52
N ALA A 122 -14.31 5.60 6.02
CA ALA A 122 -13.76 4.52 5.21
C ALA A 122 -14.79 3.41 4.96
N ALA A 123 -14.79 2.83 3.76
CA ALA A 123 -15.57 1.64 3.45
C ALA A 123 -14.89 0.38 4.00
N PHE A 124 -15.68 -0.50 4.62
CA PHE A 124 -15.19 -1.74 5.21
C PHE A 124 -14.85 -2.77 4.12
N TYR A 125 -14.05 -3.79 4.44
CA TYR A 125 -13.58 -4.76 3.44
C TYR A 125 -14.71 -5.55 2.75
N GLN A 126 -15.90 -5.64 3.37
CA GLN A 126 -17.08 -6.27 2.79
C GLN A 126 -17.84 -5.33 1.83
N GLU A 127 -17.49 -4.05 1.81
CA GLU A 127 -18.13 -2.98 1.05
C GLU A 127 -17.33 -2.60 -0.20
N ILE A 128 -16.20 -3.25 -0.46
CA ILE A 128 -15.27 -2.92 -1.54
C ILE A 128 -14.81 -4.17 -2.28
N ASP A 129 -14.51 -4.02 -3.58
CA ASP A 129 -13.84 -5.05 -4.35
C ASP A 129 -12.33 -5.04 -4.05
N LEU A 130 -11.78 -6.17 -3.64
CA LEU A 130 -10.35 -6.26 -3.34
C LEU A 130 -9.76 -7.58 -3.83
N LEU A 131 -8.45 -7.54 -4.07
CA LEU A 131 -7.66 -8.74 -4.18
C LEU A 131 -7.18 -9.08 -2.76
N ALA A 132 -7.24 -10.34 -2.36
CA ALA A 132 -6.75 -10.85 -1.09
C ALA A 132 -5.63 -11.88 -1.31
N GLY A 133 -4.71 -11.95 -0.35
CA GLY A 133 -3.66 -12.96 -0.22
C GLY A 133 -3.37 -13.17 1.28
N ALA A 134 -2.62 -14.21 1.67
CA ALA A 134 -2.32 -14.40 3.08
C ALA A 134 -1.24 -13.40 3.54
N PHE A 135 -1.57 -12.59 4.53
CA PHE A 135 -0.64 -11.67 5.20
C PHE A 135 0.51 -12.44 5.87
N GLY A 136 1.75 -12.00 5.64
CA GLY A 136 2.89 -12.32 6.50
C GLY A 136 3.53 -13.70 6.34
N TYR A 137 3.06 -14.51 5.39
CA TYR A 137 3.68 -15.78 4.99
C TYR A 137 3.78 -15.88 3.47
N PRO A 138 4.70 -16.68 2.89
CA PRO A 138 4.64 -17.07 1.49
C PRO A 138 3.24 -17.57 1.16
N SER A 139 2.40 -16.73 0.58
CA SER A 139 1.11 -17.15 0.07
C SER A 139 1.22 -17.16 -1.44
N ASN A 140 1.26 -18.37 -1.98
CA ASN A 140 1.33 -18.59 -3.40
C ASN A 140 -0.07 -18.50 -4.03
N TYR A 141 -0.96 -17.63 -3.55
CA TYR A 141 -2.29 -17.51 -4.11
C TYR A 141 -2.86 -16.10 -4.00
N ILE A 142 -3.74 -15.77 -4.93
CA ILE A 142 -4.49 -14.51 -5.00
C ILE A 142 -5.96 -14.88 -5.10
N ILE A 143 -6.80 -14.20 -4.33
CA ILE A 143 -8.26 -14.35 -4.31
C ILE A 143 -8.90 -13.03 -4.72
N ALA A 144 -9.84 -13.04 -5.66
CA ALA A 144 -10.75 -11.93 -5.87
C ALA A 144 -11.88 -12.02 -4.86
N THR A 145 -12.04 -10.98 -4.05
CA THR A 145 -13.08 -10.88 -3.02
C THR A 145 -14.00 -9.72 -3.37
N PRO A 146 -15.23 -10.01 -3.85
CA PRO A 146 -16.15 -8.98 -4.29
C PRO A 146 -16.74 -8.19 -3.13
N LYS A 147 -17.16 -6.98 -3.44
CA LYS A 147 -18.08 -6.22 -2.62
C LYS A 147 -19.34 -7.06 -2.35
N LEU A 148 -19.70 -7.24 -1.08
CA LEU A 148 -20.86 -8.01 -0.64
C LEU A 148 -22.08 -7.13 -0.38
N VAL A 149 -21.85 -5.90 0.07
CA VAL A 149 -22.89 -4.91 0.35
C VAL A 149 -22.42 -3.53 -0.13
N GLU A 150 -23.34 -2.62 -0.41
CA GLU A 150 -22.95 -1.24 -0.75
C GLU A 150 -22.34 -0.51 0.45
N PRO A 151 -21.34 0.37 0.26
CA PRO A 151 -20.79 1.20 1.34
C PRO A 151 -21.88 1.95 2.09
N LEU A 152 -21.85 1.85 3.41
CA LEU A 152 -22.86 2.49 4.24
C LEU A 152 -22.78 4.03 4.18
N GLY A 153 -23.91 4.67 3.91
CA GLY A 153 -24.04 6.13 3.96
C GLY A 153 -23.12 6.85 2.98
N LYS A 154 -22.06 7.48 3.48
CA LYS A 154 -21.06 8.21 2.68
C LYS A 154 -19.68 7.54 2.69
N CYS A 155 -19.59 6.32 3.21
CA CYS A 155 -18.33 5.58 3.22
C CYS A 155 -17.79 5.41 1.80
N LYS A 156 -16.47 5.53 1.66
CA LYS A 156 -15.78 5.36 0.38
C LYS A 156 -14.56 4.46 0.51
N ASP A 157 -14.24 3.79 -0.59
CA ASP A 157 -12.97 3.11 -0.75
C ASP A 157 -11.82 4.13 -0.75
N ASP A 158 -10.80 3.91 0.09
CA ASP A 158 -9.63 4.78 0.14
C ASP A 158 -8.90 4.89 -1.20
N ARG A 159 -8.96 3.85 -2.04
CA ARG A 159 -8.40 3.86 -3.39
C ARG A 159 -9.19 4.79 -4.31
N GLU A 160 -10.52 4.84 -4.16
CA GLU A 160 -11.35 5.80 -4.89
C GLU A 160 -11.02 7.23 -4.45
N VAL A 161 -10.86 7.46 -3.15
CA VAL A 161 -10.41 8.75 -2.60
C VAL A 161 -9.05 9.14 -3.16
N ALA A 162 -8.09 8.21 -3.22
CA ALA A 162 -6.75 8.46 -3.77
C ALA A 162 -6.81 8.89 -5.25
N ILE A 163 -7.58 8.16 -6.07
CA ILE A 163 -7.73 8.46 -7.51
C ILE A 163 -8.40 9.83 -7.70
N GLU A 164 -9.45 10.13 -6.94
CA GLU A 164 -10.14 11.40 -7.03
C GLU A 164 -9.28 12.57 -6.53
N LEU A 165 -8.50 12.38 -5.47
CA LEU A 165 -7.55 13.36 -4.98
C LEU A 165 -6.48 13.66 -6.04
N ALA A 166 -5.87 12.62 -6.63
CA ALA A 166 -4.90 12.77 -7.70
C ALA A 166 -5.49 13.54 -8.90
N ARG A 167 -6.72 13.22 -9.31
CA ARG A 167 -7.45 13.92 -10.37
C ARG A 167 -7.65 15.41 -10.03
N ARG A 168 -8.08 15.73 -8.81
CA ARG A 168 -8.27 17.12 -8.35
C ARG A 168 -6.97 17.91 -8.25
N MET A 169 -5.85 17.21 -8.00
CA MET A 169 -4.52 17.80 -8.02
C MET A 169 -3.96 17.98 -9.44
N GLY A 170 -4.73 17.61 -10.48
CA GLY A 170 -4.31 17.73 -11.89
C GLY A 170 -3.27 16.69 -12.29
N MET A 171 -3.16 15.58 -11.56
CA MET A 171 -2.27 14.48 -11.91
C MET A 171 -2.89 13.62 -13.01
N ASP A 172 -2.05 13.06 -13.87
CA ASP A 172 -2.47 11.99 -14.77
C ASP A 172 -2.71 10.72 -13.96
N VAL A 173 -3.95 10.23 -14.01
CA VAL A 173 -4.36 9.02 -13.29
C VAL A 173 -4.34 7.78 -14.17
N THR A 174 -4.00 7.89 -15.46
CA THR A 174 -3.93 6.73 -16.36
C THR A 174 -2.87 5.72 -15.87
N PRO A 175 -3.18 4.41 -15.86
CA PRO A 175 -4.41 3.76 -16.34
C PRO A 175 -5.52 3.59 -15.28
N TRP A 176 -5.37 4.16 -14.09
CA TRP A 176 -6.24 3.96 -12.91
C TRP A 176 -7.37 5.00 -12.82
N HIS A 177 -8.31 4.99 -13.78
CA HIS A 177 -9.47 5.89 -13.73
C HIS A 177 -10.51 5.47 -12.69
N SER A 178 -10.48 4.20 -12.28
CA SER A 178 -11.32 3.58 -11.26
C SER A 178 -10.54 2.56 -10.41
N VAL A 179 -11.12 2.14 -9.28
CA VAL A 179 -10.56 1.05 -8.45
C VAL A 179 -10.50 -0.26 -9.25
N LYS A 180 -11.48 -0.51 -10.13
CA LYS A 180 -11.48 -1.68 -11.01
C LYS A 180 -10.29 -1.68 -11.96
N ASP A 181 -9.97 -0.54 -12.59
CA ASP A 181 -8.78 -0.42 -13.44
C ASP A 181 -7.51 -0.73 -12.66
N TRP A 182 -7.44 -0.29 -11.40
CA TRP A 182 -6.32 -0.62 -10.52
C TRP A 182 -6.25 -2.13 -10.23
N LEU A 183 -7.37 -2.79 -9.93
CA LEU A 183 -7.43 -4.24 -9.72
C LEU A 183 -7.00 -5.03 -10.96
N ASP A 184 -7.48 -4.62 -12.14
CA ASP A 184 -7.13 -5.23 -13.42
C ASP A 184 -5.64 -5.00 -13.75
N TRP A 185 -5.15 -3.77 -13.53
CA TRP A 185 -3.73 -3.43 -13.70
C TRP A 185 -2.83 -4.30 -12.82
N ARG A 186 -3.27 -4.62 -11.61
CA ARG A 186 -2.52 -5.48 -10.70
C ARG A 186 -2.41 -6.92 -11.21
N LEU A 187 -3.40 -7.40 -11.95
CA LEU A 187 -3.41 -8.74 -12.53
C LEU A 187 -2.81 -8.81 -13.94
N LYS A 188 -2.37 -7.68 -14.52
CA LYS A 188 -1.90 -7.59 -15.91
C LYS A 188 -0.83 -8.63 -16.30
N TYR A 189 0.08 -8.99 -15.39
CA TYR A 189 1.15 -9.97 -15.67
C TYR A 189 0.68 -11.43 -15.66
N LEU A 190 -0.50 -11.68 -15.08
CA LEU A 190 -1.22 -12.95 -15.19
C LEU A 190 -2.09 -13.00 -16.45
N GLY A 191 -2.22 -11.88 -17.18
CA GLY A 191 -3.02 -11.79 -18.40
C GLY A 191 -4.52 -11.97 -18.16
N ILE A 192 -4.98 -11.66 -16.94
CA ILE A 192 -6.40 -11.76 -16.55
C ILE A 192 -6.85 -10.46 -15.87
N THR A 193 -8.16 -10.25 -15.87
CA THR A 193 -8.88 -9.20 -15.14
C THR A 193 -9.38 -9.72 -13.79
N TYR A 194 -9.83 -8.80 -12.94
CA TYR A 194 -10.49 -9.08 -11.68
C TYR A 194 -11.73 -9.94 -11.86
N ASP A 195 -12.57 -9.63 -12.85
CA ASP A 195 -13.81 -10.37 -13.11
C ASP A 195 -13.49 -11.80 -13.57
N GLU A 196 -12.48 -11.98 -14.42
CA GLU A 196 -12.02 -13.30 -14.84
C GLU A 196 -11.45 -14.11 -13.68
N LEU A 197 -10.74 -13.49 -12.73
CA LEU A 197 -10.29 -14.15 -11.51
C LEU A 197 -11.47 -14.53 -10.62
N TYR A 198 -12.45 -13.64 -10.47
CA TYR A 198 -13.64 -13.86 -9.65
C TYR A 198 -14.45 -15.07 -10.13
N GLN A 199 -14.55 -15.27 -11.45
CA GLN A 199 -15.25 -16.41 -12.06
C GLN A 199 -14.50 -17.76 -11.94
N LYS A 200 -13.24 -17.77 -11.50
CA LYS A 200 -12.51 -19.03 -11.27
C LYS A 200 -13.08 -19.79 -10.07
N VAL A 201 -12.83 -21.10 -10.03
CA VAL A 201 -13.19 -21.94 -8.87
C VAL A 201 -12.55 -21.37 -7.60
N GLY A 202 -13.40 -21.04 -6.62
CA GLY A 202 -12.97 -20.40 -5.37
C GLY A 202 -12.46 -18.96 -5.53
N SER A 203 -12.76 -18.30 -6.66
CA SER A 203 -12.29 -16.95 -7.02
C SER A 203 -10.79 -16.77 -6.86
N ARG A 204 -10.03 -17.86 -7.04
CA ARG A 204 -8.63 -17.98 -6.62
C ARG A 204 -7.75 -18.45 -7.77
N ILE A 205 -6.54 -17.93 -7.80
CA ILE A 205 -5.42 -18.52 -8.53
C ILE A 205 -4.33 -18.90 -7.55
N THR A 206 -3.78 -20.11 -7.69
CA THR A 206 -2.60 -20.54 -6.95
C THR A 206 -1.42 -20.51 -7.90
N LEU A 207 -0.43 -19.71 -7.56
CA LEU A 207 0.83 -19.56 -8.26
C LEU A 207 1.72 -20.76 -7.92
N PRO A 208 2.45 -21.32 -8.90
CA PRO A 208 3.36 -22.43 -8.63
C PRO A 208 4.44 -21.99 -7.64
N LEU A 209 4.69 -22.80 -6.60
CA LEU A 209 5.91 -22.69 -5.81
C LEU A 209 7.06 -23.03 -6.77
N MET A 210 7.90 -22.03 -7.09
CA MET A 210 8.99 -22.10 -8.08
C MET A 210 9.53 -23.52 -8.35
N SER A 211 9.30 -24.08 -9.54
CA SER A 211 10.25 -25.01 -10.13
C SER A 211 11.43 -24.19 -10.67
N LEU A 212 12.64 -24.51 -10.26
CA LEU A 212 13.89 -23.74 -10.45
C LEU A 212 14.35 -23.46 -11.90
N ASP A 213 13.55 -23.80 -12.92
CA ASP A 213 13.97 -23.84 -14.33
C ASP A 213 13.12 -22.93 -15.24
N ILE A 214 13.20 -21.61 -15.05
CA ILE A 214 12.67 -20.64 -16.03
C ILE A 214 13.83 -19.73 -16.52
N PRO A 215 14.10 -19.66 -17.83
CA PRO A 215 15.22 -18.90 -18.37
C PRO A 215 15.03 -17.38 -18.20
N CYS A 216 16.11 -16.72 -17.79
CA CYS A 216 16.21 -15.30 -17.48
C CYS A 216 16.01 -14.43 -18.74
N ILE A 217 15.16 -13.41 -18.68
CA ILE A 217 15.18 -12.31 -19.66
C ILE A 217 16.16 -11.26 -19.14
N THR A 218 17.41 -11.35 -19.61
CA THR A 218 18.42 -10.32 -19.41
C THR A 218 18.20 -9.20 -20.43
N GLY A 219 17.64 -8.06 -20.01
CA GLY A 219 17.50 -6.92 -20.93
C GLY A 219 16.53 -5.83 -20.49
N LEU A 220 16.81 -5.19 -19.36
CA LEU A 220 16.25 -3.86 -19.05
C LEU A 220 17.39 -3.03 -18.49
N THR A 221 18.04 -2.29 -19.39
CA THR A 221 18.86 -1.11 -19.09
C THR A 221 17.96 0.05 -18.70
#